data_AF-A0A3D1HWW5-F1
#
_entry.id   AF-A0A3D1HWW5-F1
#
_cell.length_a   1.000
_cell.length_b   1.000
_cell.length_c   1.000
_cell.angle_alpha   90.00
_cell.angle_beta   90.00
_cell.angle_gamma   90.00
#
_symmetry.space_group_name_H-M   'P 1'
#
loop_
_entity.id
_entity.type
_entity.pdbx_description
1 polymer ?
#
loop_
_entity_poly.entity_id
_entity_poly.type
_entity_poly.pdbx_seq_one_letter_code
_entity_poly.pdbx_strand_id
1 'polypeptide(L)'
;MTGREILTALTDIDEEYIEEAAKKHKSKKNIIIRFSAMAACLALAAGGTFAAFRATHDNAKKSIKNETLDYAFSDEKGDAAADYAADGYADKNGGGKTNGTASSANNNCVRVKKWDEKTVAEKFREITVNGKEYYAVNTYVAADKVGQKVTKLTVLGKDVYTNSEYAAGAEIYEIKNISSECAAAVKYDGDEKYYVCRNAYYKPETLGQFINDLDLKNTLTFNEFNAAREKNGKMRDVKYTGADKERVWELLFSDTQAKAVKDIETLNFEMAVDISVDLKLLGYENFSLSVSRDGYILTNILDTAKAFYIGREAAEGFISYLDNSCKAVEYERDYSEPEYTGKESSGSTASGTASYEVKQ
;
A
#
# COMPACT_ATOMS: atom_id res chain seq x y z
N MET A 1 16.84 24.19 39.60
CA MET A 1 16.84 24.30 38.14
C MET A 1 15.40 24.54 37.71
N THR A 2 15.07 25.74 37.24
CA THR A 2 13.69 26.14 36.91
C THR A 2 13.42 25.96 35.42
N GLY A 3 12.15 25.77 35.01
CA GLY A 3 11.78 25.46 33.62
C GLY A 3 12.23 26.48 32.56
N ARG A 4 12.66 27.69 32.97
CA ARG A 4 13.31 28.67 32.08
C ARG A 4 14.75 28.32 31.73
N GLU A 5 15.51 27.68 32.62
CA GLU A 5 16.90 27.30 32.38
C GLU A 5 17.02 26.15 31.35
N ILE A 6 15.98 25.32 31.22
CA ILE A 6 15.90 24.23 30.23
C ILE A 6 15.54 24.77 28.83
N LEU A 7 14.70 25.80 28.75
CA LEU A 7 14.33 26.45 27.48
C LEU A 7 15.49 27.28 26.88
N THR A 8 16.33 27.89 27.73
CA THR A 8 17.52 28.60 27.27
C THR A 8 18.60 27.65 26.75
N ALA A 9 18.72 26.44 27.30
CA ALA A 9 19.67 25.42 26.81
C ALA A 9 19.24 24.75 25.48
N LEU A 10 18.00 24.95 25.03
CA LEU A 10 17.44 24.36 23.79
C LEU A 10 17.36 25.37 22.63
N THR A 11 17.77 26.62 22.83
CA THR A 11 17.62 27.70 21.83
C THR A 11 18.92 28.31 21.32
N ASP A 12 20.09 27.78 21.69
CA ASP A 12 21.37 28.15 21.07
C ASP A 12 21.51 27.52 19.67
N ILE A 13 20.65 27.97 18.76
CA ILE A 13 20.89 27.85 17.32
C ILE A 13 21.88 28.95 16.97
N ASP A 14 23.08 28.55 16.58
CA ASP A 14 24.17 29.42 16.15
C ASP A 14 23.75 30.23 14.90
N GLU A 15 23.86 31.56 14.94
CA GLU A 15 23.48 32.45 13.84
C GLU A 15 24.31 32.18 12.56
N GLU A 16 25.44 31.48 12.68
CA GLU A 16 26.27 31.05 11.55
C GLU A 16 25.55 30.04 10.63
N TYR A 17 24.63 29.22 11.17
CA TYR A 17 23.81 28.28 10.38
C TYR A 17 22.72 28.98 9.54
N ILE A 18 22.31 30.19 9.90
CA ILE A 18 21.31 30.95 9.17
C ILE A 18 21.94 31.61 7.93
N GLU A 19 23.21 32.04 8.00
CA GLU A 19 23.92 32.63 6.86
C GLU A 19 24.35 31.58 5.81
N GLU A 20 24.67 30.36 6.21
CA GLU A 20 25.07 29.29 5.27
C GLU A 20 23.87 28.78 4.43
N ALA A 21 22.66 28.81 5.00
CA ALA A 21 21.42 28.51 4.28
C ALA A 21 21.03 29.59 3.26
N ALA A 22 21.47 30.84 3.44
CA ALA A 22 21.12 31.97 2.57
C ALA A 22 22.00 32.07 1.29
N LYS A 23 23.15 31.39 1.22
CA LYS A 23 24.14 31.57 0.13
C LYS A 23 24.16 30.49 -0.96
N LYS A 24 23.30 29.46 -0.93
CA LYS A 24 23.23 28.49 -2.05
C LYS A 24 22.35 28.99 -3.19
N HIS A 25 23.02 29.55 -4.20
CA HIS A 25 22.49 29.97 -5.48
C HIS A 25 21.48 28.99 -6.10
N LYS A 26 20.33 29.53 -6.54
CA LYS A 26 19.29 28.84 -7.32
C LYS A 26 19.86 28.33 -8.65
N SER A 27 20.06 27.02 -8.76
CA SER A 27 20.01 26.31 -10.04
C SER A 27 18.56 25.93 -10.30
N LYS A 28 17.84 26.69 -11.13
CA LYS A 28 16.51 26.30 -11.62
C LYS A 28 16.67 25.10 -12.56
N LYS A 29 16.31 23.91 -12.09
CA LYS A 29 15.87 22.80 -12.95
C LYS A 29 14.48 22.39 -12.46
N ASN A 30 13.47 22.67 -13.28
CA ASN A 30 12.10 22.23 -13.04
C ASN A 30 12.03 20.74 -13.39
N ILE A 31 11.95 19.87 -12.39
CA ILE A 31 11.59 18.46 -12.55
C ILE A 31 10.55 18.15 -11.48
N ILE A 32 9.33 17.86 -11.92
CA ILE A 32 8.18 17.57 -11.05
C ILE A 32 8.11 16.06 -10.85
N ILE A 33 8.42 15.64 -9.62
CA ILE A 33 8.24 14.28 -9.10
C ILE A 33 6.73 14.04 -8.91
N ARG A 34 6.19 12.90 -9.35
CA ARG A 34 4.86 12.46 -8.92
C ARG A 34 4.82 11.02 -8.43
N PHE A 35 4.44 10.95 -7.16
CA PHE A 35 4.04 9.89 -6.28
C PHE A 35 2.99 8.94 -6.89
N SER A 36 3.39 7.78 -7.40
CA SER A 36 2.54 6.57 -7.39
C SER A 36 3.08 5.53 -6.40
N ALA A 37 4.39 5.48 -6.19
CA ALA A 37 5.00 4.59 -5.19
C ALA A 37 4.91 5.12 -3.74
N MET A 38 5.00 6.44 -3.52
CA MET A 38 5.09 7.00 -2.16
C MET A 38 3.72 7.32 -1.50
N ALA A 39 2.63 7.45 -2.26
CA ALA A 39 1.31 7.75 -1.67
C ALA A 39 0.70 6.54 -0.92
N ALA A 40 1.11 5.31 -1.26
CA ALA A 40 0.65 4.12 -0.55
C ALA A 40 1.40 3.87 0.79
N CYS A 41 2.47 4.61 1.08
CA CYS A 41 3.33 4.35 2.25
C CYS A 41 3.03 5.21 3.50
N LEU A 42 2.10 6.17 3.45
CA LEU A 42 1.71 6.97 4.63
C LEU A 42 0.46 6.46 5.38
N ALA A 43 -0.20 5.42 4.89
CA ALA A 43 -1.47 4.94 5.46
C ALA A 43 -1.36 3.64 6.30
N LEU A 44 -0.15 3.23 6.71
CA LEU A 44 0.05 2.09 7.65
C LEU A 44 0.75 2.49 8.96
N ALA A 45 0.76 3.77 9.31
CA ALA A 45 1.28 4.28 10.59
C ALA A 45 0.18 4.85 11.51
N ALA A 46 -1.08 4.44 11.35
CA ALA A 46 -2.17 4.78 12.26
C ALA A 46 -3.00 3.53 12.58
N GLY A 47 -2.45 2.68 13.45
CA GLY A 47 -3.13 1.46 13.89
C GLY A 47 -2.26 0.52 14.72
N GLY A 48 -1.76 0.97 15.87
CA GLY A 48 -1.43 0.07 16.97
C GLY A 48 0.01 -0.46 17.09
N THR A 49 0.99 0.42 17.28
CA THR A 49 2.21 0.00 17.98
C THR A 49 1.94 -0.07 19.48
N PHE A 50 1.60 -1.25 19.99
CA PHE A 50 1.87 -1.59 21.38
C PHE A 50 2.64 -2.90 21.42
N ALA A 51 3.96 -2.76 21.60
CA ALA A 51 4.85 -3.86 21.91
C ALA A 51 4.42 -4.50 23.24
N ALA A 52 3.97 -5.74 23.20
CA ALA A 52 3.83 -6.58 24.38
C ALA A 52 5.22 -7.08 24.80
N PHE A 53 5.95 -6.28 25.59
CA PHE A 53 7.13 -6.76 26.30
C PHE A 53 6.67 -7.49 27.58
N ARG A 54 6.60 -8.82 27.54
CA ARG A 54 6.50 -9.65 28.75
C ARG A 54 7.88 -10.21 29.07
N ALA A 55 8.54 -9.61 30.06
CA ALA A 55 9.61 -10.26 30.81
C ALA A 55 9.26 -10.22 32.29
N THR A 56 9.21 -11.39 32.90
CA THR A 56 8.99 -11.68 34.32
C THR A 56 10.10 -11.07 35.19
N HIS A 57 9.74 -10.41 36.30
CA HIS A 57 10.25 -10.68 37.65
C HIS A 57 9.55 -9.82 38.72
N ASP A 58 9.36 -10.45 39.88
CA ASP A 58 8.58 -10.01 41.05
C ASP A 58 9.10 -8.78 41.83
N ASN A 59 8.16 -8.23 42.60
CA ASN A 59 8.26 -7.39 43.82
C ASN A 59 8.47 -5.87 43.68
N ALA A 60 7.36 -5.11 43.85
CA ALA A 60 7.18 -4.22 45.01
C ALA A 60 5.81 -3.53 44.99
N LYS A 61 5.06 -3.67 46.10
CA LYS A 61 3.85 -2.89 46.42
C LYS A 61 4.19 -1.38 46.48
N LYS A 62 3.43 -0.55 45.76
CA LYS A 62 2.78 0.66 46.33
C LYS A 62 1.77 1.27 45.36
N SER A 63 0.59 1.54 45.92
CA SER A 63 -0.59 2.16 45.31
C SER A 63 -0.33 3.59 44.82
N ILE A 64 -0.85 3.95 43.64
CA ILE A 64 -1.33 5.30 43.34
C ILE A 64 -2.64 5.17 42.53
N LYS A 65 -3.64 5.97 42.94
CA LYS A 65 -5.03 5.98 42.49
C LYS A 65 -5.20 6.75 41.16
N ASN A 66 -6.20 6.30 40.39
CA ASN A 66 -7.11 6.99 39.45
C ASN A 66 -6.59 8.09 38.52
N GLU A 67 -6.99 8.00 37.25
CA GLU A 67 -8.05 8.84 36.70
C GLU A 67 -8.69 8.18 35.45
N THR A 68 -9.98 7.86 35.59
CA THR A 68 -10.90 7.37 34.57
C THR A 68 -11.46 8.54 33.78
N LEU A 69 -11.38 8.49 32.44
CA LEU A 69 -12.16 9.36 31.55
C LEU A 69 -13.31 8.52 30.98
N ASP A 70 -14.48 8.67 31.61
CA ASP A 70 -15.75 8.13 31.16
C ASP A 70 -16.21 8.86 29.89
N TYR A 71 -16.39 8.12 28.80
CA TYR A 71 -17.28 8.55 27.71
C TYR A 71 -18.57 7.74 27.82
N ALA A 72 -19.57 8.36 28.46
CA ALA A 72 -20.93 7.85 28.50
C ALA A 72 -21.60 8.02 27.13
N PHE A 73 -21.97 6.92 26.48
CA PHE A 73 -23.06 6.91 25.51
C PHE A 73 -24.28 6.33 26.21
N SER A 74 -25.34 7.13 26.25
CA SER A 74 -26.60 6.78 26.90
C SER A 74 -27.26 5.57 26.23
N ASP A 75 -27.52 4.54 27.02
CA ASP A 75 -28.42 3.44 26.68
C ASP A 75 -29.86 3.96 26.59
N GLU A 76 -30.54 3.69 25.48
CA GLU A 76 -31.99 3.50 25.48
C GLU A 76 -32.27 2.04 25.06
N LYS A 77 -32.89 1.29 25.97
CA LYS A 77 -33.23 -0.13 25.81
C LYS A 77 -34.68 -0.33 25.36
N GLY A 78 -34.85 -1.38 24.56
CA GLY A 78 -36.05 -2.24 24.47
C GLY A 78 -36.92 -1.94 23.26
N ASP A 79 -37.45 -2.88 22.49
CA ASP A 79 -37.43 -4.35 22.51
C ASP A 79 -37.82 -4.88 21.12
N ALA A 80 -37.63 -6.18 20.93
CA ALA A 80 -37.76 -7.01 19.72
C ALA A 80 -39.01 -6.83 18.84
N ALA A 81 -38.84 -6.99 17.51
CA ALA A 81 -39.33 -8.13 16.71
C ALA A 81 -39.19 -7.85 15.19
N ALA A 82 -39.14 -8.94 14.43
CA ALA A 82 -39.03 -9.05 12.97
C ALA A 82 -39.97 -8.13 12.18
N ASP A 83 -39.58 -7.68 10.98
CA ASP A 83 -39.78 -8.42 9.72
C ASP A 83 -39.17 -7.66 8.53
N TYR A 84 -38.95 -8.39 7.43
CA TYR A 84 -38.53 -7.87 6.13
C TYR A 84 -39.57 -6.91 5.54
N ALA A 85 -39.13 -5.77 5.00
CA ALA A 85 -39.61 -5.23 3.72
C ALA A 85 -38.89 -3.94 3.35
N ALA A 86 -38.57 -3.83 2.05
CA ALA A 86 -38.25 -2.59 1.37
C ALA A 86 -39.39 -1.58 1.49
N ASP A 87 -39.05 -0.30 1.63
CA ASP A 87 -39.52 0.74 0.72
C ASP A 87 -38.94 2.10 1.13
N GLY A 88 -38.60 2.90 0.11
CA GLY A 88 -38.22 4.30 0.31
C GLY A 88 -39.40 5.13 0.79
N TYR A 89 -39.17 6.38 1.18
CA TYR A 89 -39.99 7.51 0.79
C TYR A 89 -39.39 8.84 1.28
N ALA A 90 -39.35 9.77 0.34
CA ALA A 90 -39.63 11.20 0.42
C ALA A 90 -39.26 12.06 1.65
N ASP A 91 -38.50 13.09 1.28
CA ASP A 91 -38.58 14.49 1.71
C ASP A 91 -39.99 14.97 2.12
N LYS A 92 -40.07 15.59 3.31
CA LYS A 92 -41.05 16.63 3.65
C LYS A 92 -40.37 17.77 4.41
N ASN A 93 -40.22 18.89 3.69
CA ASN A 93 -39.84 20.22 4.16
C ASN A 93 -40.64 20.77 5.36
N GLY A 94 -39.98 21.60 6.17
CA GLY A 94 -40.61 22.38 7.25
C GLY A 94 -39.75 23.44 7.96
N GLY A 95 -39.11 24.36 7.22
CA GLY A 95 -39.00 25.79 7.58
C GLY A 95 -38.02 26.30 8.67
N GLY A 96 -37.08 27.17 8.25
CA GLY A 96 -36.88 28.46 8.96
C GLY A 96 -35.49 28.85 9.50
N LYS A 97 -34.68 29.48 8.63
CA LYS A 97 -33.78 30.64 8.85
C LYS A 97 -32.47 30.54 9.69
N THR A 98 -31.38 30.56 8.91
CA THR A 98 -30.20 31.47 8.93
C THR A 98 -29.01 31.27 9.88
N ASN A 99 -27.86 31.16 9.20
CA ASN A 99 -26.51 31.66 9.47
C ASN A 99 -25.60 30.88 10.43
N GLY A 100 -24.66 30.15 9.82
CA GLY A 100 -23.44 29.67 10.44
C GLY A 100 -22.70 28.73 9.49
N THR A 101 -21.84 29.29 8.63
CA THR A 101 -20.96 28.53 7.74
C THR A 101 -19.99 27.70 8.57
N ALA A 102 -20.39 26.48 8.92
CA ALA A 102 -19.46 25.44 9.32
C ALA A 102 -19.08 24.68 8.05
N SER A 103 -17.90 24.99 7.52
CA SER A 103 -17.22 24.17 6.52
C SER A 103 -17.13 22.76 7.10
N SER A 104 -17.97 21.85 6.60
CA SER A 104 -17.85 20.44 6.93
C SER A 104 -16.58 19.95 6.28
N ALA A 105 -15.53 19.82 7.09
CA ALA A 105 -14.34 19.09 6.71
C ALA A 105 -14.79 17.71 6.20
N ASN A 106 -14.52 17.44 4.92
CA ASN A 106 -14.76 16.14 4.30
C ASN A 106 -13.84 15.12 4.97
N ASN A 107 -14.28 14.57 6.09
CA ASN A 107 -13.70 13.38 6.66
C ASN A 107 -14.11 12.24 5.73
N ASN A 108 -13.25 11.94 4.76
CA ASN A 108 -13.32 10.73 3.96
C ASN A 108 -13.03 9.54 4.90
N CYS A 109 -13.99 9.23 5.76
CA CYS A 109 -13.87 8.19 6.77
C CYS A 109 -14.12 6.86 6.06
N VAL A 110 -13.04 6.15 5.76
CA VAL A 110 -13.13 4.77 5.24
C VAL A 110 -13.86 3.95 6.30
N ARG A 111 -15.04 3.41 5.95
CA ARG A 111 -15.78 2.51 6.82
C ARG A 111 -14.92 1.27 7.10
N VAL A 112 -14.54 1.07 8.36
CA VAL A 112 -13.91 -0.17 8.80
C VAL A 112 -14.98 -1.25 8.95
N LYS A 113 -14.84 -2.39 8.27
CA LYS A 113 -15.77 -3.53 8.40
C LYS A 113 -15.87 -3.98 9.86
N LYS A 114 -17.09 -4.22 10.36
CA LYS A 114 -17.34 -4.85 11.67
C LYS A 114 -16.84 -6.30 11.67
N TRP A 115 -16.60 -6.88 12.84
CA TRP A 115 -16.06 -8.24 12.97
C TRP A 115 -16.85 -9.27 12.15
N ASP A 116 -18.18 -9.29 12.28
CA ASP A 116 -19.03 -10.27 11.59
C ASP A 116 -19.10 -10.08 10.07
N GLU A 117 -18.70 -8.91 9.57
CA GLU A 117 -18.62 -8.59 8.14
C GLU A 117 -17.27 -9.01 7.52
N LYS A 118 -16.28 -9.35 8.36
CA LYS A 118 -14.94 -9.76 7.91
C LYS A 118 -14.94 -11.24 7.51
N THR A 119 -14.29 -11.51 6.39
CA THR A 119 -13.82 -12.86 6.03
C THR A 119 -12.84 -13.41 7.07
N VAL A 120 -12.60 -14.72 7.06
CA VAL A 120 -11.65 -15.35 8.00
C VAL A 120 -10.22 -14.78 7.87
N ALA A 121 -9.75 -14.51 6.66
CA ALA A 121 -8.44 -13.90 6.43
C ALA A 121 -8.38 -12.43 6.85
N GLU A 122 -9.50 -11.70 6.84
CA GLU A 122 -9.57 -10.33 7.40
C GLU A 122 -9.65 -10.34 8.93
N LYS A 123 -10.26 -11.36 9.54
CA LYS A 123 -10.33 -11.55 10.99
C LYS A 123 -8.96 -11.89 11.57
N PHE A 124 -8.22 -12.77 10.91
CA PHE A 124 -6.94 -13.31 11.35
C PHE A 124 -5.81 -12.93 10.38
N ARG A 125 -5.73 -11.64 10.04
CA ARG A 125 -4.84 -11.12 9.00
C ARG A 125 -3.37 -11.28 9.32
N GLU A 126 -2.97 -11.01 10.55
CA GLU A 126 -1.58 -10.97 10.97
C GLU A 126 -1.14 -12.34 11.48
N ILE A 127 -0.13 -12.92 10.84
CA ILE A 127 0.34 -14.27 11.13
C ILE A 127 1.84 -14.22 11.32
N THR A 128 2.30 -14.62 12.52
CA THR A 128 3.73 -14.74 12.79
C THR A 128 4.16 -16.20 12.66
N VAL A 129 5.11 -16.47 11.77
CA VAL A 129 5.70 -17.79 11.54
C VAL A 129 7.21 -17.69 11.72
N ASN A 130 7.77 -18.43 12.69
CA ASN A 130 9.22 -18.44 12.96
C ASN A 130 9.83 -17.03 13.12
N GLY A 131 9.11 -16.11 13.77
CA GLY A 131 9.55 -14.73 13.99
C GLY A 131 9.39 -13.79 12.79
N LYS A 132 8.76 -14.23 11.70
CA LYS A 132 8.44 -13.41 10.52
C LYS A 132 6.96 -13.11 10.48
N GLU A 133 6.63 -11.87 10.17
CA GLU A 133 5.26 -11.41 10.02
C GLU A 133 4.77 -11.58 8.58
N TYR A 134 3.58 -12.17 8.46
CA TYR A 134 2.86 -12.30 7.21
C TYR A 134 1.47 -11.69 7.35
N TYR A 135 0.96 -11.18 6.23
CA TYR A 135 -0.38 -10.62 6.14
C TYR A 135 -1.23 -11.45 5.18
N ALA A 136 -2.27 -12.08 5.71
CA ALA A 136 -3.25 -12.82 4.93
C ALA A 136 -4.11 -11.87 4.08
N VAL A 137 -4.39 -12.29 2.86
CA VAL A 137 -5.26 -11.57 1.92
C VAL A 137 -6.36 -12.49 1.40
N ASN A 138 -7.45 -11.90 0.91
CA ASN A 138 -8.56 -12.64 0.30
C ASN A 138 -8.24 -13.10 -1.13
N THR A 139 -7.10 -13.74 -1.29
CA THR A 139 -6.67 -14.41 -2.51
C THR A 139 -6.40 -15.86 -2.17
N TYR A 140 -6.91 -16.77 -2.99
CA TYR A 140 -6.73 -18.20 -2.77
C TYR A 140 -5.52 -18.74 -3.51
N VAL A 141 -4.83 -19.68 -2.85
CA VAL A 141 -3.83 -20.53 -3.50
C VAL A 141 -4.55 -21.81 -3.94
N ALA A 142 -4.50 -22.10 -5.24
CA ALA A 142 -5.07 -23.33 -5.77
C ALA A 142 -4.35 -24.56 -5.17
N ALA A 143 -5.08 -25.64 -4.89
CA ALA A 143 -4.56 -26.81 -4.18
C ALA A 143 -3.33 -27.45 -4.88
N ASP A 144 -3.27 -27.40 -6.20
CA ASP A 144 -2.14 -27.89 -6.99
C ASP A 144 -0.88 -27.00 -6.87
N LYS A 145 -1.02 -25.76 -6.39
CA LYS A 145 0.06 -24.81 -6.11
C LYS A 145 0.51 -24.80 -4.65
N VAL A 146 -0.22 -25.47 -3.75
CA VAL A 146 0.18 -25.63 -2.36
C VAL A 146 1.32 -26.65 -2.26
N GLY A 147 2.36 -26.29 -1.51
CA GLY A 147 3.53 -27.11 -1.24
C GLY A 147 3.42 -27.89 0.08
N GLN A 148 4.55 -28.11 0.76
CA GLN A 148 4.56 -28.89 1.99
C GLN A 148 3.96 -28.09 3.16
N LYS A 149 3.40 -28.81 4.13
CA LYS A 149 2.98 -28.22 5.40
C LYS A 149 4.22 -27.78 6.18
N VAL A 150 4.28 -26.50 6.53
CA VAL A 150 5.36 -25.89 7.31
C VAL A 150 5.12 -26.08 8.79
N THR A 151 3.93 -25.67 9.27
CA THR A 151 3.60 -25.71 10.70
C THR A 151 2.09 -25.62 10.95
N LYS A 152 1.67 -25.85 12.20
CA LYS A 152 0.33 -25.53 12.71
C LYS A 152 0.47 -24.60 13.90
N LEU A 153 -0.35 -23.56 13.95
CA LEU A 153 -0.30 -22.53 14.99
C LEU A 153 -1.70 -21.99 15.31
N THR A 154 -1.78 -21.21 16.39
CA THR A 154 -2.97 -20.43 16.73
C THR A 154 -2.72 -18.98 16.31
N VAL A 155 -3.58 -18.43 15.47
CA VAL A 155 -3.58 -17.02 15.05
C VAL A 155 -4.54 -16.22 15.91
N LEU A 156 -4.24 -14.93 16.08
CA LEU A 156 -5.05 -14.00 16.84
C LEU A 156 -5.67 -12.96 15.90
N GLY A 157 -6.86 -12.50 16.25
CA GLY A 157 -7.58 -11.46 15.55
C GLY A 157 -8.26 -10.53 16.55
N LYS A 158 -8.37 -9.24 16.19
CA LYS A 158 -8.92 -8.22 17.08
C LYS A 158 -10.10 -7.50 16.45
N ASP A 159 -11.21 -7.44 17.17
CA ASP A 159 -12.31 -6.55 16.82
C ASP A 159 -12.02 -5.15 17.38
N VAL A 160 -11.78 -4.20 16.47
CA VAL A 160 -11.44 -2.82 16.83
C VAL A 160 -12.61 -2.06 17.49
N TYR A 161 -13.85 -2.51 17.28
CA TYR A 161 -15.02 -1.82 17.83
C TYR A 161 -15.31 -2.23 19.27
N THR A 162 -15.13 -3.50 19.60
CA THR A 162 -15.37 -4.03 20.95
C THR A 162 -14.09 -4.21 21.76
N ASN A 163 -12.92 -4.07 21.12
CA ASN A 163 -11.60 -4.39 21.65
C ASN A 163 -11.48 -5.88 22.07
N SER A 164 -12.35 -6.75 21.56
CA SER A 164 -12.33 -8.18 21.82
C SER A 164 -11.25 -8.87 21.00
N GLU A 165 -10.60 -9.86 21.60
CA GLU A 165 -9.62 -10.73 20.94
C GLU A 165 -10.22 -12.11 20.68
N TYR A 166 -9.93 -12.65 19.50
CA TYR A 166 -10.37 -13.95 19.04
C TYR A 166 -9.17 -14.77 18.60
N ALA A 167 -9.30 -16.09 18.65
CA ALA A 167 -8.28 -17.02 18.22
C ALA A 167 -8.84 -18.04 17.23
N ALA A 168 -8.02 -18.47 16.28
CA ALA A 168 -8.33 -19.57 15.38
C ALA A 168 -7.11 -20.47 15.21
N GLY A 169 -7.32 -21.77 14.99
CA GLY A 169 -6.27 -22.66 14.53
C GLY A 169 -5.99 -22.43 13.05
N ALA A 170 -4.72 -22.51 12.67
CA ALA A 170 -4.27 -22.31 11.31
C ALA A 170 -3.10 -23.23 10.97
N GLU A 171 -3.07 -23.70 9.74
CA GLU A 171 -2.00 -24.50 9.16
C GLU A 171 -1.31 -23.69 8.06
N ILE A 172 0.02 -23.62 8.14
CA ILE A 172 0.84 -22.88 7.18
C ILE A 172 1.48 -23.88 6.22
N TYR A 173 1.44 -23.55 4.95
CA TYR A 173 1.98 -24.34 3.85
C TYR A 173 2.88 -23.47 2.98
N GLU A 174 3.82 -24.10 2.29
CA GLU A 174 4.58 -23.47 1.22
C GLU A 174 3.65 -23.18 0.02
N ILE A 175 4.05 -22.21 -0.80
CA ILE A 175 3.53 -22.05 -2.16
C ILE A 175 4.61 -22.56 -3.11
N LYS A 176 4.27 -23.48 -4.02
CA LYS A 176 5.24 -24.05 -4.95
C LYS A 176 5.96 -22.95 -5.73
N ASN A 177 7.28 -23.09 -5.83
CA ASN A 177 8.22 -22.16 -6.49
C ASN A 177 8.34 -20.76 -5.86
N ILE A 178 7.57 -20.44 -4.82
CA ILE A 178 7.70 -19.17 -4.10
C ILE A 178 8.45 -19.44 -2.80
N SER A 179 9.49 -18.65 -2.54
CA SER A 179 10.24 -18.70 -1.29
C SER A 179 9.30 -18.41 -0.12
N SER A 180 9.41 -19.22 0.92
CA SER A 180 8.69 -18.97 2.18
C SER A 180 9.10 -17.65 2.82
N GLU A 181 10.26 -17.08 2.48
CA GLU A 181 10.65 -15.72 2.89
C GLU A 181 9.72 -14.65 2.30
N CYS A 182 9.12 -14.89 1.13
CA CYS A 182 8.25 -13.95 0.43
C CYS A 182 6.78 -14.14 0.77
N ALA A 183 6.30 -15.39 0.70
CA ALA A 183 4.89 -15.70 0.89
C ALA A 183 4.68 -17.16 1.30
N ALA A 184 3.54 -17.41 1.94
CA ALA A 184 3.07 -18.73 2.33
C ALA A 184 1.57 -18.85 2.08
N ALA A 185 1.03 -20.06 2.19
CA ALA A 185 -0.41 -20.31 2.19
C ALA A 185 -0.88 -20.62 3.61
N VAL A 186 -2.00 -20.04 4.05
CA VAL A 186 -2.67 -20.37 5.31
C VAL A 186 -3.98 -21.08 5.06
N LYS A 187 -4.25 -22.14 5.80
CA LYS A 187 -5.56 -22.78 5.89
C LYS A 187 -6.06 -22.67 7.33
N TYR A 188 -7.22 -22.05 7.52
CA TYR A 188 -7.83 -21.93 8.84
C TYR A 188 -8.63 -23.19 9.19
N ASP A 189 -8.68 -23.54 10.48
CA ASP A 189 -9.49 -24.66 10.96
C ASP A 189 -10.98 -24.44 10.59
N GLY A 190 -11.60 -25.47 9.99
CA GLY A 190 -12.98 -25.40 9.51
C GLY A 190 -13.17 -24.78 8.13
N ASP A 191 -12.09 -24.34 7.47
CA ASP A 191 -12.10 -23.90 6.07
C ASP A 191 -11.39 -24.93 5.17
N GLU A 192 -11.86 -25.07 3.93
CA GLU A 192 -11.27 -25.94 2.92
C GLU A 192 -10.25 -25.18 2.05
N LYS A 193 -10.27 -23.84 2.07
CA LYS A 193 -9.46 -22.99 1.21
C LYS A 193 -8.11 -22.64 1.82
N TYR A 194 -7.15 -22.38 0.92
CA TYR A 194 -5.83 -21.87 1.25
C TYR A 194 -5.77 -20.40 0.83
N TYR A 195 -5.40 -19.52 1.76
CA TYR A 195 -5.27 -18.08 1.54
C TYR A 195 -3.81 -17.70 1.39
N VAL A 196 -3.51 -16.71 0.55
CA VAL A 196 -2.16 -16.15 0.44
C VAL A 196 -1.83 -15.35 1.70
N CYS A 197 -0.62 -15.56 2.22
CA CYS A 197 0.01 -14.79 3.28
C CYS A 197 1.30 -14.18 2.74
N ARG A 198 1.42 -12.85 2.77
CA ARG A 198 2.55 -12.12 2.18
C ARG A 198 3.46 -11.59 3.29
N ASN A 199 4.77 -11.80 3.15
CA ASN A 199 5.75 -11.15 4.01
C ASN A 199 6.11 -9.79 3.41
N ALA A 200 5.49 -8.74 3.94
CA ALA A 200 5.73 -7.39 3.46
C ALA A 200 7.17 -6.91 3.75
N TYR A 201 7.82 -7.48 4.77
CA TYR A 201 9.15 -7.11 5.22
C TYR A 201 10.28 -7.93 4.58
N TYR A 202 9.97 -8.77 3.60
CA TYR A 202 10.97 -9.46 2.79
C TYR A 202 11.93 -8.46 2.13
N LYS A 203 13.24 -8.69 2.32
CA LYS A 203 14.33 -7.85 1.78
C LYS A 203 15.27 -8.71 0.94
N PRO A 204 15.17 -8.68 -0.40
CA PRO A 204 16.13 -9.34 -1.27
C PRO A 204 17.50 -8.63 -1.20
N GLU A 205 18.59 -9.35 -1.39
CA GLU A 205 19.92 -8.75 -1.54
C GLU A 205 20.21 -8.31 -2.97
N THR A 206 19.67 -9.05 -3.95
CA THR A 206 19.89 -8.82 -5.38
C THR A 206 18.59 -8.94 -6.18
N LEU A 207 18.58 -8.36 -7.38
CA LEU A 207 17.49 -8.52 -8.33
C LEU A 207 17.29 -10.00 -8.71
N GLY A 208 18.38 -10.76 -8.87
CA GLY A 208 18.33 -12.19 -9.15
C GLY A 208 17.65 -12.98 -8.02
N GLN A 209 17.96 -12.66 -6.76
CA GLN A 209 17.26 -13.27 -5.63
C GLN A 209 15.77 -12.94 -5.65
N PHE A 210 15.40 -11.68 -5.90
CA PHE A 210 14.00 -11.27 -5.98
C PHE A 210 13.24 -11.99 -7.10
N ILE A 211 13.87 -12.16 -8.27
CA ILE A 211 13.32 -12.91 -9.41
C ILE A 211 13.07 -14.36 -9.01
N ASN A 212 14.05 -15.02 -8.40
CA ASN A 212 13.97 -16.44 -8.07
C ASN A 212 13.00 -16.71 -6.92
N ASP A 213 13.05 -15.90 -5.85
CA ASP A 213 12.24 -16.10 -4.65
C ASP A 213 10.74 -15.90 -4.91
N LEU A 214 10.36 -15.19 -5.99
CA LEU A 214 8.98 -14.98 -6.41
C LEU A 214 8.62 -15.68 -7.73
N ASP A 215 9.54 -16.47 -8.28
CA ASP A 215 9.41 -17.11 -9.59
C ASP A 215 8.97 -16.12 -10.69
N LEU A 216 9.47 -14.87 -10.65
CA LEU A 216 8.94 -13.76 -11.44
C LEU A 216 8.97 -14.03 -12.94
N LYS A 217 9.91 -14.85 -13.42
CA LYS A 217 10.00 -15.21 -14.84
C LYS A 217 8.74 -15.92 -15.34
N ASN A 218 8.09 -16.70 -14.46
CA ASN A 218 6.92 -17.50 -14.79
C ASN A 218 5.62 -16.87 -14.26
N THR A 219 5.70 -15.98 -13.28
CA THR A 219 4.54 -15.46 -12.55
C THR A 219 4.23 -13.99 -12.82
N LEU A 220 5.23 -13.18 -13.20
CA LEU A 220 5.06 -11.76 -13.49
C LEU A 220 4.49 -11.57 -14.89
N THR A 221 3.40 -10.82 -15.01
CA THR A 221 2.82 -10.43 -16.30
C THR A 221 2.93 -8.93 -16.48
N PHE A 222 3.50 -8.47 -17.59
CA PHE A 222 3.45 -7.07 -18.00
C PHE A 222 2.11 -6.77 -18.70
N ASN A 223 1.46 -5.68 -18.29
CA ASN A 223 0.19 -5.22 -18.83
C ASN A 223 0.39 -3.95 -19.65
N GLU A 224 0.39 -2.80 -18.99
CA GLU A 224 0.41 -1.48 -19.61
C GLU A 224 1.73 -0.77 -19.34
N PHE A 225 2.20 -0.02 -20.33
CA PHE A 225 3.42 0.76 -20.25
C PHE A 225 3.04 2.22 -20.42
N ASN A 226 3.27 3.03 -19.38
CA ASN A 226 2.84 4.41 -19.33
C ASN A 226 4.04 5.32 -19.03
N ALA A 227 4.07 6.49 -19.65
CA ALA A 227 5.04 7.54 -19.33
C ALA A 227 4.35 8.89 -19.27
N ALA A 228 5.06 9.88 -18.71
CA ALA A 228 4.66 11.27 -18.76
C ALA A 228 5.71 12.07 -19.53
N ARG A 229 5.27 12.91 -20.47
CA ARG A 229 6.14 13.77 -21.26
C ARG A 229 5.70 15.22 -21.18
N GLU A 230 6.66 16.12 -21.02
CA GLU A 230 6.39 17.54 -21.19
C GLU A 230 6.44 17.91 -22.67
N LYS A 231 5.40 18.59 -23.16
CA LYS A 231 5.31 19.12 -24.52
C LYS A 231 4.67 20.49 -24.47
N ASN A 232 5.39 21.51 -24.96
CA ASN A 232 4.96 22.90 -24.93
C ASN A 232 4.54 23.39 -23.53
N GLY A 233 5.30 23.00 -22.49
CA GLY A 233 5.02 23.40 -21.10
C GLY A 233 3.82 22.70 -20.45
N LYS A 234 3.21 21.70 -21.11
CA LYS A 234 2.14 20.88 -20.58
C LYS A 234 2.56 19.42 -20.48
N MET A 235 2.17 18.76 -19.40
CA MET A 235 2.33 17.31 -19.27
C MET A 235 1.31 16.57 -20.14
N ARG A 236 1.77 15.52 -20.80
CA ARG A 236 0.99 14.57 -21.58
C ARG A 236 1.27 13.18 -21.04
N ASP A 237 0.22 12.38 -20.89
CA ASP A 237 0.38 10.96 -20.62
C ASP A 237 0.59 10.23 -21.94
N VAL A 238 1.45 9.22 -21.91
CA VAL A 238 1.81 8.41 -23.06
C VAL A 238 1.56 6.96 -22.69
N LYS A 239 0.74 6.28 -23.47
CA LYS A 239 0.55 4.84 -23.38
C LYS A 239 1.25 4.16 -24.54
N TYR A 240 2.14 3.21 -24.24
CA TYR A 240 2.81 2.39 -25.24
C TYR A 240 2.05 1.08 -25.44
N THR A 241 1.96 0.66 -26.70
CA THR A 241 1.33 -0.60 -27.10
C THR A 241 2.24 -1.36 -28.07
N GLY A 242 2.11 -2.69 -28.09
CA GLY A 242 2.92 -3.55 -28.95
C GLY A 242 4.34 -3.83 -28.43
N ALA A 243 4.61 -3.61 -27.14
CA ALA A 243 5.87 -4.00 -26.53
C ALA A 243 6.00 -5.53 -26.47
N ASP A 244 7.08 -6.06 -27.05
CA ASP A 244 7.54 -7.42 -26.83
C ASP A 244 8.00 -7.60 -25.37
N LYS A 245 7.30 -8.48 -24.65
CA LYS A 245 7.48 -8.75 -23.22
C LYS A 245 8.79 -9.49 -22.93
N GLU A 246 9.27 -10.32 -23.86
CA GLU A 246 10.55 -11.01 -23.72
C GLU A 246 11.69 -10.00 -23.79
N ARG A 247 11.60 -9.07 -24.75
CA ARG A 247 12.56 -7.97 -24.85
C ARG A 247 12.54 -7.05 -23.63
N VAL A 248 11.37 -6.72 -23.10
CA VAL A 248 11.24 -5.96 -21.85
C VAL A 248 11.93 -6.69 -20.70
N TRP A 249 11.70 -8.00 -20.59
CA TRP A 249 12.35 -8.81 -19.57
C TRP A 249 13.87 -8.76 -19.67
N GLU A 250 14.44 -8.94 -20.86
CA GLU A 250 15.89 -8.87 -21.08
C GLU A 250 16.48 -7.52 -20.67
N LEU A 251 15.81 -6.42 -21.04
CA LEU A 251 16.31 -5.06 -20.78
C LEU A 251 16.26 -4.71 -19.29
N LEU A 252 15.27 -5.20 -18.56
CA LEU A 252 15.03 -4.80 -17.17
C LEU A 252 15.58 -5.81 -16.13
N PHE A 253 15.65 -7.10 -16.47
CA PHE A 253 15.91 -8.17 -15.50
C PHE A 253 17.16 -9.01 -15.82
N SER A 254 18.02 -8.58 -16.74
CA SER A 254 19.25 -9.32 -17.10
C SER A 254 20.36 -9.23 -16.06
N ASP A 255 20.54 -8.08 -15.41
CA ASP A 255 21.52 -7.93 -14.33
C ASP A 255 21.01 -8.53 -13.01
N THR A 256 21.11 -9.86 -12.90
CA THR A 256 20.74 -10.59 -11.68
C THR A 256 21.59 -10.22 -10.46
N GLN A 257 22.76 -9.57 -10.64
CA GLN A 257 23.64 -9.16 -9.54
C GLN A 257 23.36 -7.74 -9.07
N ALA A 258 22.47 -7.01 -9.74
CA ALA A 258 22.03 -5.68 -9.34
C ALA A 258 21.59 -5.70 -7.87
N LYS A 259 22.28 -4.92 -7.04
CA LYS A 259 22.03 -4.89 -5.59
C LYS A 259 20.71 -4.21 -5.29
N ALA A 260 20.00 -4.75 -4.32
CA ALA A 260 18.88 -4.06 -3.71
C ALA A 260 19.38 -2.76 -3.06
N VAL A 261 18.65 -1.68 -3.32
CA VAL A 261 18.92 -0.37 -2.77
C VAL A 261 18.52 -0.35 -1.30
N LYS A 262 19.42 0.14 -0.45
CA LYS A 262 19.14 0.42 0.97
C LYS A 262 18.66 1.86 1.11
N ASP A 263 17.88 2.11 2.15
CA ASP A 263 17.42 3.46 2.52
C ASP A 263 16.73 4.21 1.36
N ILE A 264 15.82 3.52 0.67
CA ILE A 264 15.14 3.98 -0.56
C ILE A 264 14.46 5.35 -0.35
N GLU A 265 13.92 5.58 0.84
CA GLU A 265 13.29 6.81 1.29
C GLU A 265 14.21 8.05 1.26
N THR A 266 15.52 7.86 1.21
CA THR A 266 16.50 8.96 1.12
C THR A 266 16.77 9.39 -0.33
N LEU A 267 16.30 8.62 -1.31
CA LEU A 267 16.59 8.83 -2.71
C LEU A 267 15.44 9.55 -3.42
N ASN A 268 15.82 10.41 -4.37
CA ASN A 268 14.88 11.03 -5.29
C ASN A 268 15.12 10.46 -6.69
N PHE A 269 14.13 9.74 -7.21
CA PHE A 269 14.23 9.07 -8.50
C PHE A 269 13.61 9.92 -9.60
N GLU A 270 14.34 10.15 -10.70
CA GLU A 270 13.76 10.73 -11.90
C GLU A 270 12.95 9.67 -12.66
N MET A 271 11.68 9.49 -12.29
CA MET A 271 10.80 8.50 -12.89
C MET A 271 10.55 8.76 -14.38
N ALA A 272 10.68 7.73 -15.21
CA ALA A 272 10.52 7.81 -16.66
C ALA A 272 9.31 7.05 -17.18
N VAL A 273 9.14 5.81 -16.72
CA VAL A 273 8.10 4.87 -17.19
C VAL A 273 7.51 4.15 -16.00
N ASP A 274 6.19 4.04 -15.97
CA ASP A 274 5.44 3.19 -15.05
C ASP A 274 4.82 2.02 -15.82
N ILE A 275 4.97 0.82 -15.28
CA ILE A 275 4.56 -0.43 -15.90
C ILE A 275 3.56 -1.08 -14.95
N SER A 276 2.35 -1.28 -15.46
CA SER A 276 1.36 -2.11 -14.77
C SER A 276 1.76 -3.57 -14.91
N VAL A 277 1.87 -4.26 -13.77
CA VAL A 277 2.20 -5.68 -13.69
C VAL A 277 1.22 -6.45 -12.82
N ASP A 278 1.01 -7.72 -13.16
CA ASP A 278 0.27 -8.66 -12.33
C ASP A 278 1.21 -9.71 -11.73
N LEU A 279 0.91 -10.12 -10.50
CA LEU A 279 1.46 -11.30 -9.83
C LEU A 279 0.29 -12.06 -9.18
N LYS A 280 -0.55 -12.64 -10.04
CA LYS A 280 -1.89 -13.16 -9.68
C LYS A 280 -1.85 -14.27 -8.63
N LEU A 281 -0.82 -15.11 -8.64
CA LEU A 281 -0.62 -16.17 -7.64
C LEU A 281 -0.61 -15.59 -6.21
N LEU A 282 -0.06 -14.39 -6.04
CA LEU A 282 -0.03 -13.71 -4.76
C LEU A 282 -1.16 -12.70 -4.59
N GLY A 283 -2.03 -12.51 -5.59
CA GLY A 283 -3.18 -11.59 -5.53
C GLY A 283 -2.83 -10.14 -5.86
N TYR A 284 -1.80 -9.93 -6.67
CA TYR A 284 -1.48 -8.61 -7.22
C TYR A 284 -2.02 -8.52 -8.65
N GLU A 285 -2.84 -7.49 -8.87
CA GLU A 285 -3.32 -7.09 -10.19
C GLU A 285 -3.10 -5.60 -10.34
N ASN A 286 -2.63 -5.17 -11.50
CA ASN A 286 -2.36 -3.77 -11.83
C ASN A 286 -1.43 -3.07 -10.81
N PHE A 287 -0.37 -3.76 -10.38
CA PHE A 287 0.65 -3.22 -9.49
C PHE A 287 1.72 -2.45 -10.26
N SER A 288 2.45 -1.57 -9.58
CA SER A 288 3.44 -0.70 -10.22
C SER A 288 4.83 -1.34 -10.23
N LEU A 289 5.42 -1.36 -11.42
CA LEU A 289 6.85 -1.50 -11.63
C LEU A 289 7.32 -0.29 -12.43
N SER A 290 8.29 0.41 -11.88
CA SER A 290 8.59 1.78 -12.23
C SER A 290 10.07 1.88 -12.61
N VAL A 291 10.38 2.52 -13.73
CA VAL A 291 11.75 2.67 -14.25
C VAL A 291 12.14 4.15 -14.23
N SER A 292 13.29 4.44 -13.64
CA SER A 292 13.85 5.80 -13.56
C SER A 292 14.95 6.03 -14.60
N ARG A 293 15.14 7.29 -15.00
CA ARG A 293 16.25 7.72 -15.87
C ARG A 293 17.61 7.51 -15.21
N ASP A 294 17.64 7.56 -13.88
CA ASP A 294 18.85 7.37 -13.10
C ASP A 294 19.37 5.93 -13.10
N GLY A 295 18.62 4.96 -13.63
CA GLY A 295 19.06 3.58 -13.78
C GLY A 295 18.47 2.60 -12.76
N TYR A 296 17.31 2.90 -12.19
CA TYR A 296 16.65 2.06 -11.18
C TYR A 296 15.33 1.48 -11.67
N ILE A 297 15.06 0.25 -11.24
CA ILE A 297 13.71 -0.31 -11.17
C ILE A 297 13.20 -0.16 -9.74
N LEU A 298 11.93 0.21 -9.59
CA LEU A 298 11.21 0.34 -8.33
C LEU A 298 9.90 -0.46 -8.41
N THR A 299 9.53 -1.13 -7.33
CA THR A 299 8.24 -1.82 -7.22
C THR A 299 7.76 -1.85 -5.78
N ASN A 300 6.47 -2.09 -5.59
CA ASN A 300 5.82 -2.35 -4.31
C ASN A 300 5.24 -3.77 -4.21
N ILE A 301 5.70 -4.70 -5.05
CA ILE A 301 5.42 -6.13 -4.87
C ILE A 301 5.87 -6.55 -3.45
N LEU A 302 4.99 -7.25 -2.73
CA LEU A 302 5.07 -7.50 -1.29
C LEU A 302 4.89 -6.23 -0.43
N ASP A 303 3.99 -5.34 -0.85
CA ASP A 303 3.39 -4.25 -0.07
C ASP A 303 4.36 -3.17 0.47
N THR A 304 5.67 -3.31 0.26
CA THR A 304 6.71 -2.35 0.61
C THR A 304 7.62 -2.05 -0.57
N ALA A 305 8.19 -0.84 -0.60
CA ALA A 305 9.07 -0.41 -1.66
C ALA A 305 10.33 -1.30 -1.76
N LYS A 306 10.66 -1.69 -2.99
CA LYS A 306 11.91 -2.37 -3.37
C LYS A 306 12.48 -1.65 -4.57
N ALA A 307 13.79 -1.44 -4.58
CA ALA A 307 14.47 -0.83 -5.71
C ALA A 307 15.79 -1.54 -6.00
N PHE A 308 16.16 -1.58 -7.28
CA PHE A 308 17.37 -2.21 -7.77
C PHE A 308 18.05 -1.29 -8.77
N TYR A 309 19.36 -1.09 -8.62
CA TYR A 309 20.13 -0.31 -9.59
C TYR A 309 20.55 -1.22 -10.75
N ILE A 310 19.86 -1.12 -11.87
CA ILE A 310 20.11 -1.90 -13.09
C ILE A 310 21.09 -1.20 -14.04
N GLY A 311 21.55 0.01 -13.68
CA GLY A 311 22.42 0.83 -14.51
C GLY A 311 21.66 1.75 -15.45
N ARG A 312 22.23 2.93 -15.72
CA ARG A 312 21.64 3.94 -16.61
C ARG A 312 21.50 3.43 -18.04
N GLU A 313 22.49 2.70 -18.54
CA GLU A 313 22.47 2.15 -19.89
C GLU A 313 21.30 1.19 -20.11
N ALA A 314 21.01 0.30 -19.15
CA ALA A 314 19.88 -0.62 -19.23
C ALA A 314 18.54 0.13 -19.20
N ALA A 315 18.39 1.11 -18.29
CA ALA A 315 17.19 1.92 -18.21
C ALA A 315 16.96 2.78 -19.47
N GLU A 316 18.00 3.45 -19.97
CA GLU A 316 17.96 4.22 -21.22
C GLU A 316 17.68 3.32 -22.43
N GLY A 317 18.23 2.10 -22.46
CA GLY A 317 17.95 1.09 -23.47
C GLY A 317 16.48 0.69 -23.49
N PHE A 318 15.87 0.47 -22.31
CA PHE A 318 14.43 0.22 -22.18
C PHE A 318 13.57 1.39 -22.63
N ILE A 319 13.88 2.61 -22.17
CA ILE A 319 13.13 3.82 -22.54
C ILE A 319 13.21 4.04 -24.06
N SER A 320 14.40 3.91 -24.64
CA SER A 320 14.64 4.05 -26.09
C SER A 320 13.93 2.96 -26.88
N TYR A 321 13.85 1.75 -26.36
CA TYR A 321 13.10 0.66 -26.98
C TYR A 321 11.62 1.00 -27.08
N LEU A 322 10.98 1.46 -25.99
CA LEU A 322 9.58 1.89 -26.02
C LEU A 322 9.36 3.04 -27.01
N ASP A 323 10.24 4.04 -27.00
CA ASP A 323 10.10 5.24 -27.82
C ASP A 323 10.25 4.97 -29.33
N ASN A 324 11.13 4.04 -29.70
CA ASN A 324 11.48 3.80 -31.11
C ASN A 324 10.81 2.55 -31.71
N SER A 325 10.41 1.59 -30.88
CA SER A 325 9.92 0.28 -31.35
C SER A 325 8.45 0.03 -31.03
N CYS A 326 7.85 0.77 -30.10
CA CYS A 326 6.45 0.61 -29.73
C CYS A 326 5.57 1.73 -30.29
N LYS A 327 4.26 1.47 -30.38
CA LYS A 327 3.29 2.50 -30.75
C LYS A 327 2.94 3.33 -29.51
N ALA A 328 3.10 4.64 -29.58
CA ALA A 328 2.76 5.57 -28.51
C ALA A 328 1.47 6.32 -28.83
N VAL A 329 0.55 6.36 -27.86
CA VAL A 329 -0.65 7.20 -27.90
C VAL A 329 -0.50 8.25 -26.81
N GLU A 330 -0.50 9.53 -27.21
CA GLU A 330 -0.48 10.66 -26.28
C GLU A 330 -1.90 11.11 -25.97
N TYR A 331 -2.20 11.38 -24.70
CA TYR A 331 -3.45 12.03 -24.31
C TYR A 331 -3.18 13.17 -23.31
N GLU A 332 -3.96 14.23 -23.43
CA GLU A 332 -3.95 15.32 -22.45
C GLU A 332 -4.68 14.84 -21.20
N ARG A 333 -4.03 15.00 -20.05
CA ARG A 333 -4.65 14.68 -18.78
C ARG A 333 -5.59 15.84 -18.45
N ASP A 334 -6.88 15.68 -18.76
CA ASP A 334 -7.90 16.64 -18.35
C ASP A 334 -8.26 16.37 -16.89
N TYR A 335 -7.68 17.16 -15.97
CA TYR A 335 -8.20 17.24 -14.62
C TYR A 335 -9.47 18.09 -14.65
N SER A 336 -10.55 17.59 -15.24
CA SER A 336 -11.86 18.01 -14.75
C SER A 336 -12.00 17.33 -13.39
N GLU A 337 -12.11 18.13 -12.32
CA GLU A 337 -12.72 17.59 -11.10
C GLU A 337 -14.04 16.96 -11.54
N PRO A 338 -14.34 15.70 -11.18
CA PRO A 338 -15.62 15.14 -11.51
C PRO A 338 -16.67 16.09 -10.92
N GLU A 339 -17.44 16.77 -11.79
CA GLU A 339 -18.64 17.44 -11.33
C GLU A 339 -19.47 16.37 -10.63
N TYR A 340 -19.56 16.49 -9.31
CA TYR A 340 -20.23 15.52 -8.47
C TYR A 340 -21.74 15.58 -8.78
N THR A 341 -22.17 14.84 -9.79
CA THR A 341 -23.59 14.56 -10.01
C THR A 341 -23.93 13.45 -9.03
N GLY A 342 -24.43 13.80 -7.85
CA GLY A 342 -24.67 12.90 -6.71
C GLY A 342 -25.59 11.70 -6.99
N LYS A 343 -25.12 10.73 -7.77
CA LYS A 343 -25.74 9.42 -7.97
C LYS A 343 -24.79 8.37 -7.43
N GLU A 344 -25.16 7.84 -6.28
CA GLU A 344 -24.53 6.70 -5.64
C GLU A 344 -24.57 5.49 -6.59
N SER A 345 -23.40 4.96 -6.94
CA SER A 345 -23.25 3.61 -7.47
C SER A 345 -22.68 2.75 -6.36
N SER A 346 -23.49 1.81 -5.86
CA SER A 346 -23.09 0.82 -4.88
C SER A 346 -22.21 -0.24 -5.54
N GLY A 347 -20.90 -0.10 -5.35
CA GLY A 347 -19.91 -1.12 -5.74
C GLY A 347 -18.55 -0.51 -6.01
N SER A 348 -17.72 -0.37 -4.99
CA SER A 348 -16.34 0.10 -5.16
C SER A 348 -15.35 -0.90 -4.57
N THR A 349 -14.82 -1.75 -5.44
CA THR A 349 -13.38 -2.01 -5.49
C THR A 349 -12.73 -0.74 -6.01
N ALA A 350 -11.76 -0.19 -5.28
CA ALA A 350 -10.98 0.97 -5.72
C ALA A 350 -10.13 0.59 -6.94
N SER A 351 -10.74 0.70 -8.11
CA SER A 351 -10.15 0.65 -9.44
C SER A 351 -10.44 2.03 -10.05
N GLY A 352 -9.43 2.88 -10.12
CA GLY A 352 -9.52 4.13 -10.86
C GLY A 352 -9.62 3.85 -12.36
N THR A 353 -10.82 3.56 -12.86
CA THR A 353 -11.10 3.56 -14.31
C THR A 353 -11.36 4.98 -14.76
N ALA A 354 -10.41 5.55 -15.51
CA ALA A 354 -10.68 6.76 -16.30
C ALA A 354 -11.65 6.39 -17.44
N SER A 355 -12.78 7.07 -17.53
CA SER A 355 -13.71 6.99 -18.66
C SER A 355 -13.18 7.85 -19.82
N TYR A 356 -13.04 7.26 -21.01
CA TYR A 356 -12.59 7.97 -22.21
C TYR A 356 -13.80 8.33 -23.08
N GLU A 357 -13.98 9.61 -23.41
CA GLU A 357 -14.79 10.00 -24.56
C GLU A 357 -13.94 9.97 -25.83
N VAL A 358 -14.31 9.09 -26.76
CA VAL A 358 -13.78 9.10 -28.13
C VAL A 358 -14.54 10.16 -28.91
N LYS A 359 -13.90 11.30 -29.20
CA LYS A 359 -14.40 12.19 -30.27
C LYS A 359 -13.89 11.65 -31.60
N GLN A 360 -14.83 11.27 -32.47
CA GLN A 360 -14.60 10.80 -33.84
C GLN A 360 -13.95 11.86 -34.72
#